data_AF-A0A3R5ZS65-F1
#
_entry.id   AF-A0A3R5ZS65-F1
#
_cell.length_a   1.000
_cell.length_b   1.000
_cell.length_c   1.000
_cell.angle_alpha   90.00
_cell.angle_beta   90.00
_cell.angle_gamma   90.00
#
_symmetry.space_group_name_H-M   'P 1'
#
loop_
_entity.id
_entity.type
_entity.pdbx_description
1 polymer ?
#
loop_
_entity_poly.entity_id
_entity_poly.type
_entity_poly.pdbx_seq_one_letter_code
_entity_poly.pdbx_strand_id
1 'polypeptide(L)'
;MKTDILQIHKNCLDFLLDWQAEHDDFYFVPRKINNKKRLEQGMYFRGNDDYMVLTFWDNADSKEFIYNINWSCDSDGVSSIELSCRDNAERVPYVVAVKELIEAQGKVFKETKPNRWRYFYPADRYYLDTLQDFILNEKPIIDKYLSSHVESGIPLADKELDDKYVKALPGYKGYIETIQTAKKTGAVKVKASDYIMTFQHNELSNAMVNYLKKNGYQYVKAEDDYVDISCNDSSGKKIFFELKTAKTVKVAIREAMGQLLEYNHYPNNNKADKLIIVTAHEPEKEDMQYLLGLRTIYHIPVYYQQFDMNKKKLLAEC
;
A
#
# COMPACT_ATOMS: atom_id res chain seq x y z
N MET A 1 -8.57 -12.62 0.25
CA MET A 1 -9.02 -11.73 1.36
C MET A 1 -9.37 -10.42 0.67
N LYS A 2 -10.62 -9.95 0.73
CA LYS A 2 -10.98 -8.67 0.10
C LYS A 2 -10.10 -7.58 0.71
N THR A 3 -9.41 -6.82 -0.13
CA THR A 3 -8.68 -5.64 0.32
C THR A 3 -9.72 -4.55 0.52
N ASP A 4 -9.71 -3.89 1.68
CA ASP A 4 -10.61 -2.76 1.90
C ASP A 4 -10.33 -1.67 0.85
N ILE A 5 -11.33 -1.31 0.05
CA ILE A 5 -11.18 -0.30 -1.01
C ILE A 5 -10.69 1.04 -0.46
N LEU A 6 -11.07 1.38 0.77
CA LEU A 6 -10.60 2.61 1.43
C LEU A 6 -9.10 2.53 1.73
N GLN A 7 -8.60 1.34 2.07
CA GLN A 7 -7.19 1.09 2.25
C GLN A 7 -6.42 1.18 0.92
N ILE A 8 -7.00 0.70 -0.19
CA ILE A 8 -6.41 0.86 -1.53
C ILE A 8 -6.32 2.35 -1.90
N HIS A 9 -7.39 3.12 -1.67
CA HIS A 9 -7.39 4.57 -1.89
C HIS A 9 -6.29 5.28 -1.11
N LYS A 10 -6.15 4.97 0.18
CA LYS A 10 -5.13 5.54 1.05
C LYS A 10 -3.72 5.17 0.55
N ASN A 11 -3.46 3.88 0.32
CA ASN A 11 -2.15 3.41 -0.14
C ASN A 11 -1.72 4.05 -1.47
N CYS A 12 -2.66 4.21 -2.41
CA CYS A 12 -2.37 4.90 -3.66
C CYS A 12 -2.07 6.39 -3.44
N LEU A 13 -2.81 7.08 -2.56
CA LEU A 13 -2.56 8.49 -2.28
C LEU A 13 -1.19 8.69 -1.62
N ASP A 14 -0.90 7.91 -0.59
CA ASP A 14 0.36 7.92 0.15
C ASP A 14 1.55 7.73 -0.82
N PHE A 15 1.50 6.68 -1.64
CA PHE A 15 2.50 6.40 -2.67
C PHE A 15 2.68 7.56 -3.68
N LEU A 16 1.58 8.16 -4.15
CA LEU A 16 1.65 9.26 -5.12
C LEU A 16 2.20 10.55 -4.52
N LEU A 17 1.87 10.87 -3.28
CA LEU A 17 2.39 12.05 -2.58
C LEU A 17 3.88 11.91 -2.29
N ASP A 18 4.32 10.70 -1.91
CA ASP A 18 5.74 10.38 -1.76
C ASP A 18 6.50 10.57 -3.07
N TRP A 19 5.95 10.04 -4.17
CA TRP A 19 6.51 10.20 -5.51
C TRP A 19 6.59 11.67 -5.93
N GLN A 20 5.50 12.42 -5.74
CA GLN A 20 5.41 13.85 -6.07
C GLN A 20 6.44 14.68 -5.28
N ALA A 21 6.68 14.35 -4.02
CA ALA A 21 7.67 15.06 -3.21
C ALA A 21 9.12 14.85 -3.67
N GLU A 22 9.39 13.96 -4.63
CA GLU A 22 10.70 13.78 -5.28
C GLU A 22 10.71 14.27 -6.74
N HIS A 23 9.55 14.58 -7.31
CA HIS A 23 9.38 14.93 -8.72
C HIS A 23 8.44 16.13 -8.83
N ASP A 24 9.00 17.33 -8.83
CA ASP A 24 8.25 18.61 -8.81
C ASP A 24 7.31 18.81 -10.02
N ASP A 25 7.53 18.06 -11.10
CA ASP A 25 6.73 18.04 -12.33
C ASP A 25 5.72 16.87 -12.40
N PHE A 26 5.58 16.10 -11.33
CA PHE A 26 4.62 15.01 -11.26
C PHE A 26 3.29 15.46 -10.64
N TYR A 27 2.21 15.32 -11.41
CA TYR A 27 0.86 15.66 -10.98
C TYR A 27 -0.11 14.52 -11.29
N PHE A 28 -1.15 14.40 -10.46
CA PHE A 28 -2.21 13.41 -10.62
C PHE A 28 -3.58 14.02 -10.29
N VAL A 29 -4.66 13.36 -10.72
CA VAL A 29 -6.03 13.89 -10.54
C VAL A 29 -6.75 13.17 -9.40
N PRO A 30 -6.98 13.83 -8.25
CA PRO A 30 -7.79 13.28 -7.19
C PRO A 30 -9.29 13.45 -7.50
N ARG A 31 -10.15 12.97 -6.60
CA ARG A 31 -11.60 13.18 -6.68
C ARG A 31 -11.93 14.67 -6.57
N LYS A 32 -12.33 15.26 -7.69
CA LYS A 32 -12.73 16.68 -7.79
C LYS A 32 -14.13 16.98 -7.24
N ILE A 33 -15.05 16.01 -7.29
CA ILE A 33 -16.44 16.17 -6.86
C ILE A 33 -16.67 15.34 -5.59
N ASN A 34 -16.96 16.03 -4.49
CA ASN A 34 -17.17 15.41 -3.18
C ASN A 34 -18.66 15.26 -2.82
N ASN A 35 -19.45 14.75 -3.76
CA ASN A 35 -20.84 14.41 -3.47
C ASN A 35 -20.87 13.25 -2.45
N LYS A 36 -21.72 13.35 -1.43
CA LYS A 36 -21.85 12.38 -0.32
C LYS A 36 -20.67 12.34 0.68
N LYS A 37 -19.83 13.38 0.75
CA LYS A 37 -18.72 13.46 1.72
C LYS A 37 -17.76 12.26 1.65
N ARG A 38 -17.41 11.87 0.43
CA ARG A 38 -16.57 10.70 0.12
C ARG A 38 -15.09 10.95 0.38
N LEU A 39 -14.62 12.18 0.22
CA LEU A 39 -13.24 12.55 0.57
C LEU A 39 -12.98 12.36 2.08
N GLU A 40 -13.95 12.73 2.91
CA GLU A 40 -13.91 12.55 4.36
C GLU A 40 -13.97 11.08 4.78
N GLN A 41 -14.50 10.21 3.91
CA GLN A 41 -14.50 8.76 4.09
C GLN A 41 -13.21 8.09 3.58
N GLY A 42 -12.27 8.85 3.03
CA GLY A 42 -11.01 8.31 2.48
C GLY A 42 -11.07 7.88 1.01
N MET A 43 -12.14 8.19 0.27
CA MET A 43 -12.25 7.88 -1.16
C MET A 43 -11.61 8.97 -2.02
N TYR A 44 -10.28 9.06 -1.97
CA TYR A 44 -9.50 10.15 -2.57
C TYR A 44 -9.52 10.20 -4.10
N PHE A 45 -9.91 9.11 -4.75
CA PHE A 45 -9.96 8.98 -6.21
C PHE A 45 -11.39 8.68 -6.68
N ARG A 46 -11.65 8.76 -7.99
CA ARG A 46 -12.96 8.40 -8.55
C ARG A 46 -13.23 6.89 -8.33
N GLY A 47 -14.49 6.49 -8.34
CA GLY A 47 -14.90 5.12 -8.02
C GLY A 47 -16.02 5.03 -6.99
N ASN A 48 -16.25 3.84 -6.48
CA ASN A 48 -17.26 3.48 -5.49
C ASN A 48 -16.68 2.46 -4.48
N ASP A 49 -17.55 1.76 -3.75
CA ASP A 49 -17.13 0.84 -2.68
C ASP A 49 -16.52 -0.47 -3.22
N ASP A 50 -16.54 -0.68 -4.54
CA ASP A 50 -16.04 -1.87 -5.20
C ASP A 50 -14.75 -1.60 -6.00
N TYR A 51 -14.52 -0.36 -6.45
CA TYR A 51 -13.37 -0.02 -7.27
C TYR A 51 -12.96 1.45 -7.17
N MET A 52 -11.71 1.71 -7.50
CA MET A 52 -11.15 3.04 -7.66
C MET A 52 -10.54 3.24 -9.05
N VAL A 53 -10.51 4.50 -9.48
CA VAL A 53 -9.98 4.93 -10.78
C VAL A 53 -9.11 6.17 -10.56
N LEU A 54 -7.89 6.08 -11.06
CA LEU A 54 -6.82 7.05 -10.92
C LEU A 54 -6.29 7.45 -12.29
N THR A 55 -5.98 8.73 -12.47
CA THR A 55 -5.43 9.25 -13.72
C THR A 55 -4.42 10.36 -13.48
N PHE A 56 -3.65 10.65 -14.51
CA PHE A 56 -2.68 11.74 -14.58
C PHE A 56 -3.06 12.78 -15.63
N TRP A 57 -4.25 12.64 -16.24
CA TRP A 57 -4.75 13.53 -17.29
C TRP A 57 -6.21 13.91 -17.02
N ASP A 58 -6.57 15.17 -17.22
CA ASP A 58 -7.86 15.71 -16.81
C ASP A 58 -8.88 15.78 -17.95
N ASN A 59 -9.45 14.63 -18.31
CA ASN A 59 -10.74 14.58 -19.00
C ASN A 59 -11.43 13.22 -18.76
N ALA A 60 -12.75 13.19 -19.00
CA ALA A 60 -13.59 12.03 -18.72
C ALA A 60 -14.44 11.60 -19.91
N ASP A 61 -14.77 10.31 -19.91
CA ASP A 61 -15.89 9.77 -20.66
C ASP A 61 -17.15 9.94 -19.81
N SER A 62 -18.00 10.88 -20.21
CA SER A 62 -19.24 11.21 -19.51
C SER A 62 -20.30 10.10 -19.58
N LYS A 63 -20.21 9.16 -20.54
CA LYS A 63 -21.12 8.01 -20.63
C LYS A 63 -20.73 6.89 -19.66
N GLU A 64 -19.44 6.69 -19.42
CA GLU A 64 -18.94 5.66 -18.49
C GLU A 64 -18.64 6.20 -17.09
N PHE A 65 -18.62 7.52 -16.91
CA PHE A 65 -18.25 8.18 -15.65
C PHE A 65 -16.85 7.81 -15.14
N ILE A 66 -15.91 7.62 -16.05
CA ILE A 66 -14.48 7.35 -15.79
C ILE A 66 -13.61 8.33 -16.58
N TYR A 67 -12.31 8.38 -16.29
CA TYR A 67 -11.37 9.20 -17.07
C TYR A 67 -11.08 8.55 -18.42
N ASN A 68 -10.76 9.35 -19.43
CA ASN A 68 -10.50 8.82 -20.78
C ASN A 68 -9.32 7.83 -20.80
N ILE A 69 -8.32 8.06 -19.96
CA ILE A 69 -7.15 7.21 -19.74
C ILE A 69 -6.99 7.06 -18.24
N ASN A 70 -6.97 5.82 -17.74
CA ASN A 70 -6.83 5.60 -16.31
C ASN A 70 -6.19 4.26 -15.96
N TRP A 71 -5.64 4.22 -14.74
CA TRP A 71 -5.36 2.99 -14.01
C TRP A 71 -6.49 2.79 -13.00
N SER A 72 -6.92 1.54 -12.81
CA SER A 72 -7.98 1.18 -11.89
C SER A 72 -7.63 -0.05 -11.09
N CYS A 73 -8.22 -0.17 -9.90
CA CYS A 73 -8.11 -1.33 -9.03
C CYS A 73 -9.45 -1.57 -8.33
N ASP A 74 -9.85 -2.84 -8.24
CA ASP A 74 -11.03 -3.25 -7.48
C ASP A 74 -10.70 -3.67 -6.04
N SER A 75 -11.73 -3.94 -5.24
CA SER A 75 -11.62 -4.41 -3.85
C SER A 75 -10.93 -5.78 -3.70
N ASP A 76 -10.73 -6.52 -4.80
CA ASP A 76 -10.00 -7.78 -4.81
C ASP A 76 -8.50 -7.57 -5.16
N GLY A 77 -8.09 -6.32 -5.43
CA GLY A 77 -6.73 -5.96 -5.82
C GLY A 77 -6.45 -6.15 -7.31
N VAL A 78 -7.46 -6.51 -8.11
CA VAL A 78 -7.30 -6.71 -9.55
C VAL A 78 -7.15 -5.35 -10.22
N SER A 79 -6.00 -5.17 -10.87
CA SER A 79 -5.62 -3.90 -11.47
C SER A 79 -5.72 -3.92 -12.98
N SER A 80 -6.08 -2.79 -13.58
CA SER A 80 -6.19 -2.67 -15.04
C SER A 80 -5.86 -1.27 -15.54
N ILE A 81 -5.38 -1.20 -16.78
CA ILE A 81 -5.37 0.05 -17.55
C ILE A 81 -6.66 0.09 -18.36
N GLU A 82 -7.35 1.22 -18.33
CA GLU A 82 -8.59 1.40 -19.04
C GLU A 82 -8.59 2.69 -19.86
N LEU A 83 -9.04 2.54 -21.11
CA LEU A 83 -9.15 3.59 -22.11
C LEU A 83 -10.62 3.68 -22.54
N SER A 84 -11.22 4.86 -22.46
CA SER A 84 -12.65 5.03 -22.78
C SER A 84 -12.91 6.37 -23.46
N CYS A 85 -13.65 6.35 -24.56
CA CYS A 85 -14.04 7.55 -25.31
C CYS A 85 -15.37 7.35 -26.05
N ARG A 86 -16.42 6.98 -25.31
CA ARG A 86 -17.73 6.65 -25.86
C ARG A 86 -18.59 7.88 -26.15
N ASP A 87 -18.24 9.02 -25.58
CA ASP A 87 -19.04 10.24 -25.58
C ASP A 87 -18.60 11.28 -26.61
N ASN A 88 -17.38 11.18 -27.13
CA ASN A 88 -16.82 12.15 -28.08
C ASN A 88 -16.10 11.45 -29.24
N ALA A 89 -16.63 11.57 -30.47
CA ALA A 89 -16.08 10.93 -31.67
C ALA A 89 -14.77 11.57 -32.16
N GLU A 90 -14.60 12.88 -31.98
CA GLU A 90 -13.38 13.62 -32.39
C GLU A 90 -12.18 13.24 -31.51
N ARG A 91 -12.40 12.83 -30.26
CA ARG A 91 -11.37 12.39 -29.33
C ARG A 91 -10.94 10.93 -29.52
N VAL A 92 -11.77 10.09 -30.14
CA VAL A 92 -11.49 8.65 -30.32
C VAL A 92 -10.11 8.38 -30.96
N PRO A 93 -9.69 9.06 -32.04
CA PRO A 93 -8.40 8.78 -32.67
C PRO A 93 -7.20 8.92 -31.71
N TYR A 94 -7.23 9.88 -30.80
CA TYR A 94 -6.16 10.11 -29.83
C TYR A 94 -6.13 9.02 -28.75
N VAL A 95 -7.30 8.55 -28.30
CA VAL A 95 -7.39 7.44 -27.33
C VAL A 95 -6.97 6.12 -27.97
N VAL A 96 -7.28 5.92 -29.26
CA VAL A 96 -6.81 4.76 -30.04
C VAL A 96 -5.29 4.83 -30.24
N ALA A 97 -4.71 6.00 -30.54
CA ALA A 97 -3.26 6.14 -30.65
C ALA A 97 -2.56 5.84 -29.32
N VAL A 98 -3.10 6.30 -28.19
CA VAL A 98 -2.60 5.93 -26.86
C VAL A 98 -2.68 4.42 -26.63
N LYS A 99 -3.78 3.77 -27.01
CA LYS A 99 -3.92 2.30 -26.95
C LYS A 99 -2.78 1.63 -27.73
N GLU A 100 -2.57 2.02 -28.98
CA GLU A 100 -1.55 1.42 -29.86
C GLU A 100 -0.13 1.60 -29.31
N LEU A 101 0.18 2.77 -28.74
CA LEU A 101 1.47 3.03 -28.07
C LEU A 101 1.72 2.11 -26.88
N ILE A 102 0.69 1.79 -26.10
CA ILE A 102 0.80 0.87 -24.96
C ILE A 102 0.84 -0.59 -25.44
N GLU A 103 0.08 -0.94 -26.47
CA GLU A 103 0.10 -2.28 -27.07
C GLU A 103 1.46 -2.62 -27.69
N ALA A 104 2.17 -1.62 -28.23
CA ALA A 104 3.54 -1.76 -28.71
C ALA A 104 4.54 -2.18 -27.61
N GLN A 105 4.20 -1.98 -26.33
CA GLN A 105 4.97 -2.46 -25.18
C GLN A 105 4.53 -3.84 -24.67
N GLY A 106 3.58 -4.49 -25.34
CA GLY A 106 3.11 -5.84 -25.04
C GLY A 106 1.83 -5.92 -24.19
N LYS A 107 1.22 -4.79 -23.83
CA LYS A 107 -0.03 -4.73 -23.06
C LYS A 107 -1.25 -4.70 -23.98
N VAL A 108 -1.65 -5.87 -24.49
CA VAL A 108 -2.74 -6.01 -25.47
C VAL A 108 -4.12 -5.78 -24.83
N PHE A 109 -4.88 -4.79 -25.32
CA PHE A 109 -6.17 -4.47 -24.74
C PHE A 109 -7.30 -5.31 -25.36
N LYS A 110 -8.34 -5.54 -24.56
CA LYS A 110 -9.62 -6.08 -25.03
C LYS A 110 -10.64 -4.97 -25.14
N GLU A 111 -11.32 -4.87 -26.27
CA GLU A 111 -12.49 -4.00 -26.38
C GLU A 111 -13.65 -4.60 -25.59
N THR A 112 -14.15 -3.84 -24.62
CA THR A 112 -15.24 -4.26 -23.71
C THR A 112 -16.58 -3.68 -24.13
N LYS A 113 -16.56 -2.51 -24.77
CA LYS A 113 -17.69 -1.81 -25.40
C LYS A 113 -17.13 -0.97 -26.55
N PRO A 114 -17.96 -0.50 -27.50
CA PRO A 114 -17.52 0.41 -28.54
C PRO A 114 -16.76 1.60 -27.95
N ASN A 115 -15.52 1.80 -28.38
CA ASN A 115 -14.59 2.84 -27.90
C ASN A 115 -14.22 2.74 -26.42
N ARG A 116 -14.19 1.52 -25.87
CA ARG A 116 -13.76 1.23 -24.50
C ARG A 116 -12.90 -0.03 -24.45
N TRP A 117 -11.66 0.14 -24.04
CA TRP A 117 -10.65 -0.91 -24.03
C TRP A 117 -10.07 -1.08 -22.64
N ARG A 118 -9.82 -2.33 -22.24
CA ARG A 118 -9.22 -2.65 -20.95
C ARG A 118 -8.11 -3.68 -21.09
N TYR A 119 -6.99 -3.44 -20.41
CA TYR A 119 -5.90 -4.38 -20.20
C TYR A 119 -5.83 -4.71 -18.71
N PHE A 120 -5.90 -5.99 -18.35
CA PHE A 120 -5.75 -6.45 -16.96
C PHE A 120 -4.30 -6.86 -16.72
N TYR A 121 -3.74 -6.40 -15.60
CA TYR A 121 -2.47 -6.93 -15.11
C TYR A 121 -2.65 -8.39 -14.66
N PRO A 122 -1.56 -9.20 -14.64
CA PRO A 122 -1.61 -10.55 -14.11
C PRO A 122 -2.12 -10.58 -12.67
N ALA A 123 -2.97 -11.55 -12.34
CA ALA A 123 -3.71 -11.59 -11.07
C ALA A 123 -2.82 -11.81 -9.82
N ASP A 124 -1.58 -12.27 -10.02
CA ASP A 124 -0.58 -12.46 -8.98
C ASP A 124 0.22 -11.19 -8.66
N ARG A 125 0.05 -10.12 -9.45
CA ARG A 125 0.73 -8.84 -9.22
C ARG A 125 -0.01 -7.99 -8.22
N TYR A 126 0.75 -7.43 -7.28
CA TYR A 126 0.23 -6.49 -6.31
C TYR A 126 -0.12 -5.15 -6.98
N TYR A 127 -1.27 -4.58 -6.63
CA TYR A 127 -1.81 -3.42 -7.33
C TYR A 127 -0.87 -2.20 -7.34
N LEU A 128 -0.20 -1.85 -6.23
CA LEU A 128 0.74 -0.72 -6.24
C LEU A 128 1.97 -0.97 -7.12
N ASP A 129 2.43 -2.22 -7.28
CA ASP A 129 3.50 -2.52 -8.22
C ASP A 129 3.03 -2.26 -9.65
N THR A 130 1.76 -2.55 -9.95
CA THR A 130 1.17 -2.24 -11.26
C THR A 130 0.95 -0.73 -11.47
N LEU A 131 0.67 0.02 -10.40
CA LEU A 131 0.57 1.48 -10.45
C LEU A 131 1.97 2.11 -10.65
N GLN A 132 2.98 1.61 -9.94
CA GLN A 132 4.37 2.03 -10.13
C GLN A 132 4.84 1.73 -11.54
N ASP A 133 4.56 0.54 -12.07
CA ASP A 133 4.87 0.20 -13.46
C ASP A 133 4.14 1.10 -14.46
N PHE A 134 2.88 1.45 -14.18
CA PHE A 134 2.13 2.38 -15.01
C PHE A 134 2.75 3.77 -15.05
N ILE A 135 3.22 4.27 -13.91
CA ILE A 135 3.93 5.56 -13.80
C ILE A 135 5.28 5.53 -14.50
N LEU A 136 6.02 4.42 -14.39
CA LEU A 136 7.37 4.30 -14.95
C LEU A 136 7.38 4.05 -16.46
N ASN A 137 6.40 3.30 -16.98
CA ASN A 137 6.44 2.80 -18.35
C ASN A 137 5.38 3.43 -19.26
N GLU A 138 4.13 3.53 -18.83
CA GLU A 138 3.05 4.04 -19.69
C GLU A 138 2.89 5.56 -19.61
N LYS A 139 2.88 6.12 -18.40
CA LYS A 139 2.67 7.55 -18.18
C LYS A 139 3.62 8.43 -19.02
N PRO A 140 4.95 8.19 -19.09
CA PRO A 140 5.85 9.06 -19.85
C PRO A 140 5.57 9.04 -21.36
N ILE A 141 5.13 7.90 -21.90
CA ILE A 141 4.80 7.75 -23.31
C ILE A 141 3.48 8.46 -23.64
N ILE A 142 2.50 8.34 -22.75
CA ILE A 142 1.21 9.03 -22.88
C ILE A 142 1.40 10.54 -22.73
N ASP A 143 2.17 11.00 -21.74
CA ASP A 143 2.49 12.42 -21.53
C ASP A 143 3.12 13.03 -22.77
N LYS A 144 4.12 12.37 -23.36
CA LYS A 144 4.78 12.82 -24.58
C LYS A 144 3.81 12.92 -25.75
N TYR A 145 2.93 11.93 -25.90
CA TYR A 145 1.93 11.92 -26.97
C TYR A 145 0.91 13.04 -26.81
N LEU A 146 0.28 13.16 -25.63
CA LEU A 146 -0.75 14.18 -25.38
C LEU A 146 -0.17 15.60 -25.40
N SER A 147 1.07 15.79 -24.92
CA SER A 147 1.75 17.10 -25.00
C SER A 147 2.00 17.55 -26.44
N SER A 148 2.08 16.62 -27.39
CA SER A 148 2.20 16.93 -28.83
C SER A 148 0.86 16.96 -29.57
N HIS A 149 -0.24 16.61 -28.91
CA HIS A 149 -1.59 16.52 -29.47
C HIS A 149 -2.62 17.16 -28.52
N VAL A 150 -2.43 18.45 -28.25
CA VAL A 150 -3.28 19.23 -27.34
C VAL A 150 -4.75 19.27 -27.79
N GLU A 151 -4.98 19.13 -29.09
CA GLU A 151 -6.29 19.05 -29.73
C GLU A 151 -7.09 17.79 -29.34
N SER A 152 -6.45 16.79 -28.72
CA SER A 152 -7.15 15.65 -28.09
C SER A 152 -8.16 16.10 -27.02
N GLY A 153 -7.92 17.29 -26.44
CA GLY A 153 -8.70 17.81 -25.33
C GLY A 153 -8.50 17.01 -24.04
N ILE A 154 -7.44 16.22 -23.92
CA ILE A 154 -7.09 15.48 -22.69
C ILE A 154 -5.84 16.14 -22.08
N PRO A 155 -5.98 17.23 -21.29
CA PRO A 155 -4.84 17.94 -20.71
C PRO A 155 -4.12 17.06 -19.68
N LEU A 156 -2.81 17.23 -19.55
CA LEU A 156 -2.04 16.66 -18.43
C LEU A 156 -2.49 17.31 -17.13
N ALA A 157 -2.44 16.56 -16.02
CA ALA A 157 -2.53 17.17 -14.70
C ALA A 157 -1.36 18.14 -14.52
N ASP A 158 -1.64 19.27 -13.89
CA ASP A 158 -0.69 20.36 -13.73
C ASP A 158 -0.73 20.93 -12.30
N LYS A 159 0.10 21.96 -12.10
CA LYS A 159 0.21 22.65 -10.82
C LYS A 159 -1.10 23.34 -10.40
N GLU A 160 -1.87 23.88 -11.35
CA GLU A 160 -3.15 24.54 -11.02
C GLU A 160 -4.15 23.51 -10.47
N LEU A 161 -4.22 22.34 -11.08
CA LEU A 161 -5.03 21.21 -10.63
C LEU A 161 -4.57 20.73 -9.24
N ASP A 162 -3.26 20.58 -9.05
CA ASP A 162 -2.65 20.17 -7.79
C ASP A 162 -2.98 21.12 -6.63
N ASP A 163 -2.75 22.43 -6.84
CA ASP A 163 -3.05 23.48 -5.87
C ASP A 163 -4.54 23.50 -5.51
N LYS A 164 -5.41 23.29 -6.51
CA LYS A 164 -6.86 23.35 -6.34
C LYS A 164 -7.46 22.12 -5.66
N TYR A 165 -6.94 20.92 -5.96
CA TYR A 165 -7.59 19.67 -5.57
C TYR A 165 -6.73 18.76 -4.69
N VAL A 166 -5.44 18.59 -4.99
CA VAL A 166 -4.56 17.70 -4.22
C VAL A 166 -4.22 18.32 -2.88
N LYS A 167 -3.75 19.57 -2.87
CA LYS A 167 -3.41 20.30 -1.65
C LYS A 167 -4.62 20.62 -0.76
N ALA A 168 -5.81 20.53 -1.33
CA ALA A 168 -7.09 20.69 -0.64
C ALA A 168 -7.64 19.38 -0.06
N LEU A 169 -6.97 18.24 -0.25
CA LEU A 169 -7.43 16.96 0.27
C LEU A 169 -7.50 16.95 1.81
N PRO A 170 -8.53 16.32 2.40
CA PRO A 170 -8.57 16.12 3.85
C PRO A 170 -7.34 15.36 4.33
N GLY A 171 -6.60 15.94 5.29
CA GLY A 171 -5.39 15.34 5.84
C GLY A 171 -4.10 15.64 5.08
N TYR A 172 -4.14 16.38 3.95
CA TYR A 172 -2.95 16.69 3.12
C TYR A 172 -1.73 17.15 3.94
N LYS A 173 -1.90 18.11 4.85
CA LYS A 173 -0.80 18.61 5.68
C LYS A 173 -0.14 17.51 6.53
N GLY A 174 -0.94 16.63 7.12
CA GLY A 174 -0.44 15.50 7.91
C GLY A 174 0.33 14.48 7.07
N TYR A 175 -0.12 14.24 5.83
CA TYR A 175 0.63 13.40 4.88
C TYR A 175 2.01 14.00 4.59
N ILE A 176 2.07 15.28 4.22
CA ILE A 176 3.34 15.95 3.90
C ILE A 176 4.30 16.01 5.09
N GLU A 177 3.81 16.28 6.30
CA GLU A 177 4.63 16.27 7.52
C GLU A 177 5.27 14.89 7.78
N THR A 178 4.50 13.82 7.54
CA THR A 178 4.98 12.43 7.67
C THR A 178 6.10 12.14 6.68
N ILE A 179 5.88 12.48 5.40
CA ILE A 179 6.86 12.27 4.31
C ILE A 179 8.15 13.06 4.56
N GLN A 180 8.04 14.33 4.97
CA GLN A 180 9.20 15.18 5.24
C GLN A 180 10.02 14.68 6.45
N THR A 181 9.36 14.07 7.44
CA THR A 181 10.05 13.47 8.59
C THR A 181 10.83 12.22 8.16
N ALA A 182 10.24 11.37 7.32
CA ALA A 182 10.89 10.17 6.79
C ALA A 182 12.09 10.48 5.87
N LYS A 183 12.02 11.53 5.03
CA LYS A 183 13.12 11.91 4.12
C LYS A 183 14.39 12.43 4.81
N LYS A 184 14.32 12.84 6.08
CA LYS A 184 15.50 13.31 6.83
C LYS A 184 16.47 12.20 7.21
N THR A 185 16.11 10.93 7.05
CA THR A 185 16.95 9.77 7.35
C THR A 185 17.39 9.05 6.06
N GLY A 186 18.51 9.49 5.46
CA GLY A 186 19.38 8.73 4.53
C GLY A 186 18.72 7.85 3.46
N ALA A 187 18.59 8.37 2.24
CA ALA A 187 17.86 7.78 1.11
C ALA A 187 18.32 6.37 0.66
N VAL A 188 17.40 5.41 0.77
CA VAL A 188 17.28 4.26 -0.14
C VAL A 188 15.97 4.46 -0.89
N LYS A 189 15.97 4.32 -2.23
CA LYS A 189 14.72 4.26 -3.01
C LYS A 189 13.96 3.00 -2.60
N VAL A 190 13.00 3.16 -1.71
CA VAL A 190 12.09 2.12 -1.23
C VAL A 190 11.20 1.71 -2.40
N LYS A 191 11.23 0.43 -2.81
CA LYS A 191 10.30 -0.08 -3.84
C LYS A 191 8.86 0.04 -3.31
N ALA A 192 7.85 0.10 -4.18
CA ALA A 192 6.46 0.12 -3.71
C ALA A 192 6.18 -1.03 -2.73
N SER A 193 6.71 -2.24 -3.01
CA SER A 193 6.72 -3.39 -2.10
C SER A 193 7.24 -3.09 -0.69
N ASP A 194 8.33 -2.35 -0.60
CA ASP A 194 9.00 -2.03 0.67
C ASP A 194 8.20 -0.97 1.44
N TYR A 195 7.61 -0.02 0.72
CA TYR A 195 6.72 1.01 1.28
C TYR A 195 5.48 0.39 1.93
N ILE A 196 4.87 -0.58 1.25
CA ILE A 196 3.73 -1.34 1.76
C ILE A 196 4.12 -2.17 2.97
N MET A 197 5.29 -2.81 2.94
CA MET A 197 5.77 -3.57 4.09
C MET A 197 5.86 -2.68 5.33
N THR A 198 6.37 -1.45 5.19
CA THR A 198 6.37 -0.45 6.26
C THR A 198 4.97 -0.05 6.68
N PHE A 199 4.07 0.23 5.73
CA PHE A 199 2.68 0.60 6.05
C PHE A 199 1.93 -0.51 6.80
N GLN A 200 1.99 -1.74 6.29
CA GLN A 200 1.35 -2.91 6.89
C GLN A 200 1.94 -3.23 8.26
N HIS A 201 3.25 -3.00 8.44
CA HIS A 201 3.91 -3.16 9.73
C HIS A 201 3.40 -2.12 10.72
N ASN A 202 3.31 -0.85 10.32
CA ASN A 202 2.74 0.22 11.14
C ASN A 202 1.27 -0.03 11.50
N GLU A 203 0.45 -0.53 10.56
CA GLU A 203 -0.95 -0.85 10.82
C GLU A 203 -1.08 -2.00 11.84
N LEU A 204 -0.29 -3.06 11.65
CA LEU A 204 -0.24 -4.21 12.53
C LEU A 204 0.25 -3.81 13.94
N SER A 205 1.33 -3.01 14.02
CA SER A 205 1.89 -2.49 15.27
C SER A 205 0.84 -1.68 16.05
N ASN A 206 0.19 -0.71 15.40
CA ASN A 206 -0.86 0.10 16.02
C ASN A 206 -2.05 -0.75 16.52
N ALA A 207 -2.48 -1.73 15.72
CA ALA A 207 -3.56 -2.64 16.11
C ALA A 207 -3.15 -3.49 17.33
N MET A 208 -1.91 -3.98 17.34
CA MET A 208 -1.38 -4.82 18.40
C MET A 208 -1.18 -4.04 19.71
N VAL A 209 -0.60 -2.84 19.67
CA VAL A 209 -0.46 -1.96 20.84
C VAL A 209 -1.83 -1.71 21.50
N ASN A 210 -2.84 -1.41 20.69
CA ASN A 210 -4.21 -1.20 21.18
C ASN A 210 -4.80 -2.46 21.82
N TYR A 211 -4.58 -3.62 21.20
CA TYR A 211 -5.01 -4.90 21.77
C TYR A 211 -4.33 -5.18 23.11
N LEU A 212 -3.00 -5.07 23.20
CA LEU A 212 -2.23 -5.37 24.40
C LEU A 212 -2.67 -4.49 25.58
N LYS A 213 -2.81 -3.18 25.36
CA LYS A 213 -3.29 -2.23 26.38
C LYS A 213 -4.68 -2.58 26.91
N LYS A 214 -5.58 -3.08 26.05
CA LYS A 214 -6.94 -3.48 26.44
C LYS A 214 -7.01 -4.81 27.19
N ASN A 215 -6.02 -5.68 27.02
CA ASN A 215 -6.01 -7.05 27.54
C ASN A 215 -5.07 -7.23 28.75
N GLY A 216 -4.80 -6.15 29.49
CA GLY A 216 -4.12 -6.21 30.79
C GLY A 216 -2.60 -6.32 30.74
N TYR A 217 -1.98 -6.17 29.57
CA TYR A 217 -0.53 -6.02 29.48
C TYR A 217 -0.10 -4.65 30.01
N GLN A 218 1.01 -4.64 30.75
CA GLN A 218 1.54 -3.44 31.39
C GLN A 218 2.76 -2.92 30.63
N TYR A 219 3.04 -1.62 30.78
CA TYR A 219 4.22 -0.97 30.19
C TYR A 219 4.36 -1.19 28.68
N VAL A 220 3.25 -1.21 27.94
CA VAL A 220 3.25 -1.41 26.48
C VAL A 220 3.90 -0.21 25.78
N LYS A 221 5.07 -0.44 25.18
CA LYS A 221 5.82 0.52 24.38
C LYS A 221 6.02 -0.01 22.96
N ALA A 222 5.88 0.87 21.97
CA ALA A 222 6.23 0.57 20.59
C ALA A 222 7.51 1.33 20.22
N GLU A 223 8.33 0.73 19.36
CA GLU A 223 9.56 1.34 18.81
C GLU A 223 10.55 1.82 19.90
N ASP A 224 10.72 1.02 20.96
CA ASP A 224 11.63 1.31 22.08
C ASP A 224 12.91 0.46 21.93
N ASP A 225 14.07 1.10 21.84
CA ASP A 225 15.39 0.44 21.66
C ASP A 225 15.42 -0.59 20.52
N TYR A 226 14.87 -0.23 19.35
CA TYR A 226 14.79 -1.06 18.13
C TYR A 226 13.87 -2.29 18.21
N VAL A 227 13.25 -2.55 19.37
CA VAL A 227 12.21 -3.57 19.51
C VAL A 227 10.89 -3.01 19.03
N ASP A 228 10.20 -3.74 18.14
CA ASP A 228 8.92 -3.27 17.61
C ASP A 228 7.89 -3.01 18.72
N ILE A 229 7.65 -3.97 19.63
CA ILE A 229 6.83 -3.78 20.82
C ILE A 229 7.44 -4.50 22.04
N SER A 230 7.50 -3.81 23.18
CA SER A 230 7.83 -4.41 24.48
C SER A 230 6.73 -4.19 25.50
N CYS A 231 6.50 -5.17 26.38
CA CYS A 231 5.54 -5.05 27.48
C CYS A 231 5.83 -6.08 28.59
N ASN A 232 5.06 -6.00 29.67
CA ASN A 232 4.98 -7.04 30.70
C ASN A 232 3.61 -7.71 30.66
N ASP A 233 3.58 -9.04 30.80
CA ASP A 233 2.32 -9.76 31.00
C ASP A 233 1.77 -9.58 32.42
N SER A 234 0.60 -10.16 32.69
CA SER A 234 -0.07 -10.08 33.98
C SER A 234 0.70 -10.72 35.14
N SER A 235 1.68 -11.58 34.85
CA SER A 235 2.58 -12.18 35.84
C SER A 235 3.84 -11.34 36.09
N GLY A 236 4.02 -10.24 35.35
CA GLY A 236 5.20 -9.38 35.41
C GLY A 236 6.35 -9.83 34.50
N LYS A 237 6.14 -10.88 33.69
CA LYS A 237 7.13 -11.41 32.76
C LYS A 237 7.29 -10.44 31.58
N LYS A 238 8.53 -10.08 31.24
CA LYS A 238 8.83 -9.14 30.17
C LYS A 238 8.86 -9.85 28.81
N ILE A 239 8.19 -9.27 27.83
CA ILE A 239 7.99 -9.83 26.49
C ILE A 239 8.44 -8.83 25.44
N PHE A 240 9.22 -9.31 24.47
CA PHE A 240 9.49 -8.62 23.23
C PHE A 240 8.69 -9.24 22.09
N PHE A 241 8.00 -8.41 21.34
CA PHE A 241 7.32 -8.78 20.11
C PHE A 241 8.06 -8.20 18.92
N GLU A 242 8.26 -9.04 17.91
CA GLU A 242 8.82 -8.68 16.62
C GLU A 242 7.75 -8.90 15.55
N LEU A 243 7.35 -7.85 14.86
CA LEU A 243 6.29 -7.88 13.88
C LEU A 243 6.89 -8.01 12.47
N LYS A 244 6.30 -8.89 11.66
CA LYS A 244 6.70 -9.09 10.26
C LYS A 244 5.50 -9.14 9.34
N THR A 245 5.66 -8.52 8.17
CA THR A 245 4.70 -8.51 7.06
C THR A 245 5.10 -9.46 5.92
N ALA A 246 6.03 -10.38 6.21
CA ALA A 246 6.48 -11.38 5.26
C ALA A 246 5.34 -12.29 4.80
N LYS A 247 5.42 -12.76 3.55
CA LYS A 247 4.39 -13.58 2.89
C LYS A 247 4.15 -14.95 3.53
N THR A 248 5.08 -15.43 4.36
CA THR A 248 4.99 -16.75 5.03
C THR A 248 5.58 -16.65 6.43
N VAL A 249 5.09 -17.49 7.35
CA VAL A 249 5.59 -17.56 8.73
C VAL A 249 7.06 -17.98 8.77
N LYS A 250 7.46 -18.97 7.95
CA LYS A 250 8.87 -19.36 7.82
C LYS A 250 9.82 -18.21 7.49
N VAL A 251 9.43 -17.32 6.57
CA VAL A 251 10.25 -16.14 6.21
C VAL A 251 10.27 -15.14 7.35
N ALA A 252 9.13 -14.87 7.98
CA ALA A 252 9.05 -14.02 9.16
C ALA A 252 9.96 -14.52 10.29
N ILE A 253 9.94 -15.83 10.57
CA ILE A 253 10.83 -16.44 11.58
C ILE A 253 12.29 -16.18 11.23
N ARG A 254 12.69 -16.43 9.99
CA ARG A 254 14.08 -16.22 9.55
C ARG A 254 14.53 -14.77 9.73
N GLU A 255 13.68 -13.80 9.38
CA GLU A 255 13.99 -12.37 9.44
C GLU A 255 13.99 -11.83 10.88
N ALA A 256 13.03 -12.27 11.69
CA ALA A 256 12.84 -11.82 13.07
C ALA A 256 13.93 -12.34 14.02
N MET A 257 14.50 -13.52 13.73
CA MET A 257 15.29 -14.21 14.74
C MET A 257 16.60 -13.49 15.10
N GLY A 258 17.30 -12.94 14.11
CA GLY A 258 18.53 -12.17 14.37
C GLY A 258 18.26 -10.96 15.26
N GLN A 259 17.20 -10.22 14.94
CA GLN A 259 16.76 -9.01 15.64
C GLN A 259 16.39 -9.31 17.09
N LEU A 260 15.50 -10.29 17.31
CA LEU A 260 15.07 -10.68 18.66
C LEU A 260 16.24 -11.15 19.55
N LEU A 261 17.18 -11.91 18.99
CA LEU A 261 18.37 -12.35 19.74
C LEU A 261 19.28 -11.19 20.09
N GLU A 262 19.53 -10.29 19.13
CA GLU A 262 20.35 -9.10 19.36
C GLU A 262 19.74 -8.22 20.44
N TYR A 263 18.46 -7.88 20.34
CA TYR A 263 17.77 -7.02 21.30
C TYR A 263 17.78 -7.62 22.70
N ASN A 264 17.56 -8.93 22.80
CA ASN A 264 17.52 -9.62 24.08
C ASN A 264 18.91 -9.78 24.72
N HIS A 265 19.92 -10.11 23.92
CA HIS A 265 21.20 -10.60 24.42
C HIS A 265 22.36 -9.63 24.32
N TYR A 266 22.37 -8.69 23.37
CA TYR A 266 23.49 -7.79 23.19
C TYR A 266 23.56 -6.69 24.28
N PRO A 267 24.74 -6.39 24.86
CA PRO A 267 26.03 -7.05 24.60
C PRO A 267 26.27 -8.35 25.36
N ASN A 268 25.61 -8.60 26.51
CA ASN A 268 25.59 -9.87 27.25
C ASN A 268 24.54 -9.80 28.37
N ASN A 269 23.26 -9.70 28.02
CA ASN A 269 22.14 -9.60 28.97
C ASN A 269 21.01 -10.59 28.62
N ASN A 270 19.97 -10.66 29.44
CA ASN A 270 18.68 -11.27 29.11
C ASN A 270 17.60 -10.25 29.43
N LYS A 271 17.28 -9.40 28.46
CA LYS A 271 16.40 -8.23 28.67
C LYS A 271 14.91 -8.56 28.67
N ALA A 272 14.52 -9.72 28.13
CA ALA A 272 13.16 -10.22 28.07
C ALA A 272 13.12 -11.73 28.37
N ASP A 273 12.01 -12.17 28.95
CA ASP A 273 11.80 -13.55 29.34
C ASP A 273 11.04 -14.37 28.28
N LYS A 274 10.42 -13.70 27.30
CA LYS A 274 9.84 -14.28 26.08
C LYS A 274 10.12 -13.40 24.86
N LEU A 275 10.35 -14.07 23.74
CA LEU A 275 10.50 -13.47 22.42
C LEU A 275 9.35 -13.98 21.55
N ILE A 276 8.52 -13.11 20.99
CA ILE A 276 7.33 -13.53 20.24
C ILE A 276 7.36 -12.91 18.84
N ILE A 277 7.33 -13.76 17.82
CA ILE A 277 7.23 -13.36 16.43
C ILE A 277 5.74 -13.26 16.08
N VAL A 278 5.34 -12.16 15.45
CA VAL A 278 3.94 -11.87 15.11
C VAL A 278 3.78 -11.56 13.64
N THR A 279 2.83 -12.23 13.00
CA THR A 279 2.36 -11.87 11.66
C THR A 279 0.84 -11.97 11.57
N ALA A 280 0.27 -11.54 10.45
CA ALA A 280 -1.14 -11.75 10.13
C ALA A 280 -1.48 -13.19 9.68
N HIS A 281 -0.47 -14.03 9.42
CA HIS A 281 -0.62 -15.37 8.85
C HIS A 281 -0.74 -16.47 9.92
N GLU A 282 -1.44 -17.54 9.58
CA GLU A 282 -1.53 -18.73 10.41
C GLU A 282 -0.24 -19.58 10.24
N PRO A 283 0.34 -20.14 11.32
CA PRO A 283 1.55 -20.94 11.22
C PRO A 283 1.25 -22.34 10.70
N GLU A 284 2.17 -22.91 9.92
CA GLU A 284 2.10 -24.31 9.51
C GLU A 284 2.67 -25.23 10.61
N LYS A 285 2.45 -26.54 10.46
CA LYS A 285 2.90 -27.53 11.45
C LYS A 285 4.43 -27.55 11.56
N GLU A 286 5.10 -27.38 10.44
CA GLU A 286 6.55 -27.33 10.29
C GLU A 286 7.14 -26.10 10.98
N ASP A 287 6.45 -24.95 10.94
CA ASP A 287 6.86 -23.73 11.65
C ASP A 287 6.84 -23.94 13.17
N MET A 288 5.75 -24.53 13.67
CA MET A 288 5.62 -24.87 15.10
C MET A 288 6.68 -25.87 15.55
N GLN A 289 6.96 -26.90 14.74
CA GLN A 289 8.00 -27.88 15.02
C GLN A 289 9.40 -27.24 15.05
N TYR A 290 9.67 -26.31 14.14
CA TYR A 290 10.93 -25.59 14.10
C TYR A 290 11.14 -24.72 15.35
N LEU A 291 10.13 -23.93 15.74
CA LEU A 291 10.18 -23.10 16.96
C LEU A 291 10.32 -23.95 18.23
N LEU A 292 9.64 -25.10 18.29
CA LEU A 292 9.83 -26.06 19.36
C LEU A 292 11.28 -26.59 19.39
N GLY A 293 11.86 -26.88 18.23
CA GLY A 293 13.28 -27.24 18.09
C GLY A 293 14.20 -26.16 18.65
N LEU A 294 13.93 -24.88 18.36
CA LEU A 294 14.71 -23.77 18.89
C LEU A 294 14.67 -23.68 20.42
N ARG A 295 13.48 -23.86 21.01
CA ARG A 295 13.31 -23.86 22.46
C ARG A 295 13.96 -25.07 23.14
N THR A 296 13.90 -26.25 22.52
CA THR A 296 14.35 -27.50 23.14
C THR A 296 15.85 -27.76 22.96
N ILE A 297 16.40 -27.46 21.78
CA ILE A 297 17.80 -27.73 21.46
C ILE A 297 18.69 -26.57 21.93
N TYR A 298 18.27 -25.34 21.64
CA TYR A 298 19.09 -24.14 21.87
C TYR A 298 18.64 -23.32 23.08
N HIS A 299 17.54 -23.71 23.74
CA HIS A 299 17.03 -23.02 24.93
C HIS A 299 16.68 -21.54 24.68
N ILE A 300 16.36 -21.19 23.43
CA ILE A 300 15.93 -19.83 23.05
C ILE A 300 14.43 -19.71 23.33
N PRO A 301 13.96 -18.78 24.20
CA PRO A 301 12.55 -18.66 24.58
C PRO A 301 11.72 -17.94 23.51
N VAL A 302 11.77 -18.42 22.27
CA VAL A 302 11.06 -17.85 21.12
C VAL A 302 9.75 -18.58 20.83
N TYR A 303 8.70 -17.81 20.54
CA TYR A 303 7.35 -18.26 20.27
C TYR A 303 6.78 -17.55 19.05
N TYR A 304 5.65 -18.04 18.56
CA TYR A 304 4.90 -17.40 17.50
C TYR A 304 3.45 -17.15 17.92
N GLN A 305 2.90 -16.01 17.50
CA GLN A 305 1.48 -15.71 17.60
C GLN A 305 0.97 -15.06 16.32
N GLN A 306 -0.17 -15.54 15.83
CA GLN A 306 -0.90 -14.83 14.79
C GLN A 306 -1.69 -13.67 15.40
N PHE A 307 -1.66 -12.50 14.76
CA PHE A 307 -2.59 -11.42 15.03
C PHE A 307 -3.68 -11.38 13.95
N ASP A 308 -4.93 -11.63 14.33
CA ASP A 308 -6.07 -11.55 13.43
C ASP A 308 -6.43 -10.07 13.21
N MET A 309 -6.02 -9.52 12.07
CA MET A 309 -6.24 -8.11 11.71
C MET A 309 -7.72 -7.74 11.54
N ASN A 310 -8.60 -8.72 11.27
CA ASN A 310 -10.03 -8.47 11.12
C ASN A 310 -10.70 -8.40 12.49
N LYS A 311 -10.38 -9.36 13.37
CA LYS A 311 -10.94 -9.42 14.73
C LYS A 311 -10.17 -8.53 15.73
N LYS A 312 -9.06 -7.92 15.30
CA LYS A 312 -8.12 -7.12 16.09
C LYS A 312 -7.74 -7.83 17.40
N LYS A 313 -7.33 -9.10 17.28
CA LYS A 313 -7.00 -9.95 18.43
C LYS A 313 -5.77 -10.81 18.18
N LEU A 314 -4.99 -11.01 19.23
CA LEU A 314 -3.88 -11.96 19.26
C LEU A 314 -4.44 -13.37 19.48
N LEU A 315 -4.00 -14.34 18.69
CA LEU A 315 -4.40 -15.75 18.79
C LEU A 315 -3.46 -16.53 19.71
N ALA A 316 -3.75 -17.82 19.87
CA ALA A 316 -2.99 -18.69 20.76
C ALA A 316 -1.49 -18.73 20.41
N GLU A 317 -0.66 -18.74 21.45
CA GLU A 317 0.79 -18.91 21.37
C GLU A 317 1.15 -20.33 20.95
N CYS A 318 2.20 -20.47 20.12
CA CYS A 318 2.73 -21.77 19.68
C CYS A 318 4.25 -21.89 19.82
#